data_AF-A0A6S7JBP9-F1
#
_entry.id   AF-A0A6S7JBP9-F1
#
_cell.length_a   1.000
_cell.length_b   1.000
_cell.length_c   1.000
_cell.angle_alpha   90.00
_cell.angle_beta   90.00
_cell.angle_gamma   90.00
#
_symmetry.space_group_name_H-M   'P 1'
#
loop_
_entity.id
_entity.type
_entity.pdbx_description
1 polymer ?
#
loop_
_entity_poly.entity_id
_entity_poly.type
_entity_poly.pdbx_seq_one_letter_code
_entity_poly.pdbx_strand_id
1 'polypeptide(L)'
;MEDLELEMLADVDVKLNEQKTINKDLQKEKDSLMEQHNTKVKNVNEAQVAERVAKDAEIQDLKQQNHSLEDYIEGLGQDLDFKNKGRTLSEVCECQQRRKHGANHNLTYSEKVRKSYKDFAEADQQKARYVLFILDKFCIGDQAYHELSMLPGNEELPGSYLIKQCKDDINKLCDITRTPEPVEGAQLDFLKELESVIQNQ
;
A
#
# COMPACT_ATOMS: atom_id res chain seq x y z
N MET A 1 -59.08 -44.63 18.63
CA MET A 1 -57.64 -44.41 18.91
C MET A 1 -56.82 -45.02 17.78
N GLU A 2 -57.14 -46.24 17.35
CA GLU A 2 -56.54 -46.91 16.18
C GLU A 2 -56.76 -46.18 14.83
N ASP A 3 -57.93 -45.60 14.59
CA ASP A 3 -58.20 -44.87 13.33
C ASP A 3 -57.33 -43.61 13.16
N LEU A 4 -56.94 -42.97 14.27
CA LEU A 4 -56.10 -41.76 14.26
C LEU A 4 -54.63 -42.10 13.98
N GLU A 5 -54.16 -43.26 14.44
CA GLU A 5 -52.81 -43.75 14.20
C GLU A 5 -52.63 -44.21 12.75
N LEU A 6 -53.66 -44.81 12.16
CA LEU A 6 -53.66 -45.24 10.76
C LEU A 6 -53.59 -44.04 9.80
N GLU A 7 -54.30 -42.96 10.11
CA GLU A 7 -54.28 -41.71 9.34
C GLU A 7 -52.91 -41.02 9.43
N MET A 8 -52.30 -40.98 10.62
CA MET A 8 -50.94 -40.44 10.79
C MET A 8 -49.86 -41.22 10.04
N LEU A 9 -49.96 -42.55 9.97
CA LEU A 9 -49.02 -43.39 9.22
C LEU A 9 -49.08 -43.13 7.72
N ALA A 10 -50.29 -43.02 7.16
CA ALA A 10 -50.48 -42.69 5.75
C ALA A 10 -49.88 -41.31 5.41
N ASP A 11 -50.06 -40.34 6.30
CA ASP A 11 -49.57 -38.97 6.15
C ASP A 11 -48.02 -38.90 6.19
N VAL A 12 -47.39 -39.75 7.01
CA VAL A 12 -45.93 -39.91 7.07
C VAL A 12 -45.39 -40.54 5.79
N ASP A 13 -46.05 -41.55 5.23
CA ASP A 13 -45.63 -42.20 3.98
C ASP A 13 -45.71 -41.27 2.76
N VAL A 14 -46.74 -40.43 2.70
CA VAL A 14 -46.87 -39.39 1.66
C VAL A 14 -45.70 -38.42 1.76
N LYS A 15 -45.44 -37.88 2.96
CA LYS A 15 -44.31 -36.95 3.20
C LYS A 15 -42.96 -37.59 2.88
N LEU A 16 -42.77 -38.87 3.22
CA LEU A 16 -41.54 -39.60 2.92
C LEU A 16 -41.31 -39.74 1.41
N ASN A 17 -42.36 -40.01 0.63
CA ASN A 17 -42.24 -40.12 -0.83
C ASN A 17 -42.03 -38.76 -1.52
N GLU A 18 -42.66 -37.70 -1.03
CA GLU A 18 -42.40 -36.33 -1.47
C GLU A 18 -40.93 -35.96 -1.21
N GLN A 19 -40.42 -36.25 -0.02
CA GLN A 19 -39.05 -35.95 0.36
C GLN A 19 -38.02 -36.75 -0.47
N LYS A 20 -38.32 -38.00 -0.82
CA LYS A 20 -37.48 -38.78 -1.76
C LYS A 20 -37.44 -38.16 -3.15
N THR A 21 -38.56 -37.64 -3.63
CA THR A 21 -38.66 -37.00 -4.94
C THR A 21 -37.83 -35.71 -4.96
N ILE A 22 -37.99 -34.86 -3.93
CA ILE A 22 -37.21 -33.63 -3.75
C ILE A 22 -35.71 -33.92 -3.72
N ASN A 23 -35.26 -34.90 -2.94
CA ASN A 23 -33.84 -35.27 -2.85
C ASN A 23 -33.28 -35.73 -4.19
N LYS A 24 -34.07 -36.45 -5.00
CA LYS A 24 -33.65 -36.89 -6.33
C LYS A 24 -33.47 -35.70 -7.27
N ASP A 25 -34.35 -34.72 -7.21
CA ASP A 25 -34.25 -33.53 -8.07
C ASP A 25 -33.11 -32.60 -7.62
N LEU A 26 -32.91 -32.42 -6.31
CA LEU A 26 -31.74 -31.73 -5.75
C LEU A 26 -30.42 -32.39 -6.18
N GLN A 27 -30.38 -33.72 -6.22
CA GLN A 27 -29.17 -34.43 -6.66
C GLN A 27 -28.86 -34.16 -8.14
N LYS A 28 -29.87 -34.16 -9.01
CA LYS A 28 -29.69 -33.81 -10.43
C LYS A 28 -29.22 -32.37 -10.60
N GLU A 29 -29.79 -31.43 -9.85
CA GLU A 29 -29.40 -30.02 -9.90
C GLU A 29 -27.94 -29.84 -9.45
N LYS A 30 -27.54 -30.51 -8.36
CA LYS A 30 -26.15 -30.52 -7.89
C LYS A 30 -25.18 -31.02 -8.95
N ASP A 31 -25.51 -32.12 -9.63
CA ASP A 31 -24.66 -32.70 -10.67
C ASP A 31 -24.55 -31.76 -11.89
N SER A 32 -25.67 -31.13 -12.28
CA SER A 32 -25.69 -30.12 -13.36
C SER A 32 -24.85 -28.89 -13.02
N LEU A 33 -24.94 -28.38 -11.78
CA LEU A 33 -24.15 -27.25 -11.31
C LEU A 33 -22.66 -27.58 -11.27
N MET A 34 -22.29 -28.79 -10.87
CA MET A 34 -20.90 -29.25 -10.83
C MET A 34 -20.31 -29.30 -12.24
N GLU A 35 -21.06 -29.78 -13.22
CA GLU A 35 -20.63 -29.82 -14.62
C GLU A 35 -20.43 -28.41 -15.18
N GLN A 36 -21.39 -27.50 -14.95
CA GLN A 36 -21.25 -26.10 -15.34
C GLN A 36 -20.03 -25.42 -14.69
N HIS A 37 -19.78 -25.68 -13.41
CA HIS A 37 -18.62 -25.15 -12.71
C HIS A 37 -17.32 -25.63 -13.34
N ASN A 38 -17.20 -26.92 -13.62
CA ASN A 38 -16.02 -27.50 -14.24
C ASN A 38 -15.75 -26.92 -15.64
N THR A 39 -16.79 -26.72 -16.45
CA THR A 39 -16.67 -26.05 -17.75
C THR A 39 -16.18 -24.62 -17.59
N LYS A 40 -16.76 -23.84 -16.66
CA LYS A 40 -16.33 -22.46 -16.41
C LYS A 40 -14.87 -22.38 -15.96
N VAL A 41 -14.44 -23.24 -15.04
CA VAL A 41 -13.05 -23.30 -14.56
C VAL A 41 -12.09 -23.60 -15.71
N LYS A 42 -12.44 -24.56 -16.57
CA LYS A 42 -11.63 -24.90 -17.75
C LYS A 42 -11.48 -23.71 -18.70
N ASN A 43 -12.58 -23.04 -19.04
CA ASN A 43 -12.57 -21.89 -19.95
C ASN A 43 -11.75 -20.72 -19.39
N VAL A 44 -11.87 -20.44 -18.09
CA VAL A 44 -11.08 -19.38 -17.42
C VAL A 44 -9.59 -19.70 -17.47
N ASN A 45 -9.22 -20.95 -17.18
CA ASN A 45 -7.82 -21.36 -17.23
C ASN A 45 -7.24 -21.25 -18.65
N GLU A 46 -7.99 -21.71 -19.66
CA GLU A 46 -7.57 -21.61 -21.06
C GLU A 46 -7.39 -20.15 -21.52
N ALA A 47 -8.32 -19.27 -21.13
CA ALA A 47 -8.21 -17.84 -21.43
C ALA A 47 -6.99 -17.20 -20.76
N GLN A 48 -6.73 -17.52 -19.48
CA GLN A 48 -5.56 -17.02 -18.76
C GLN A 48 -4.24 -17.52 -19.35
N VAL A 49 -4.19 -18.77 -19.83
CA VAL A 49 -3.01 -19.32 -20.50
C VAL A 49 -2.77 -18.61 -21.83
N ALA A 50 -3.81 -18.41 -22.64
CA ALA A 50 -3.70 -17.69 -23.91
C ALA A 50 -3.20 -16.25 -23.72
N GLU A 51 -3.71 -15.55 -22.70
CA GLU A 51 -3.26 -14.20 -22.36
C GLU A 51 -1.78 -14.16 -21.93
N ARG A 52 -1.34 -15.13 -21.11
CA ARG A 52 0.07 -15.24 -20.69
C ARG A 52 1.00 -15.48 -21.88
N VAL A 53 0.63 -16.41 -22.77
CA VAL A 53 1.41 -16.70 -23.98
C VAL A 53 1.54 -15.47 -24.88
N ALA A 54 0.46 -14.69 -25.04
CA ALA A 54 0.51 -13.44 -25.82
C ALA A 54 1.46 -12.40 -25.20
N LYS A 55 1.40 -12.22 -23.87
CA LYS A 55 2.31 -11.30 -23.15
C LYS A 55 3.77 -11.77 -23.19
N ASP A 56 4.02 -13.07 -23.10
CA ASP A 56 5.38 -13.62 -23.17
C ASP A 56 6.01 -13.39 -24.55
N ALA A 57 5.21 -13.48 -25.63
CA ALA A 57 5.66 -13.13 -26.98
C ALA A 57 6.00 -11.64 -27.11
N GLU A 58 5.18 -10.75 -26.55
CA GLU A 58 5.45 -9.30 -26.53
C GLU A 58 6.74 -8.98 -25.75
N ILE A 59 6.94 -9.62 -24.58
CA ILE A 59 8.18 -9.47 -23.79
C ILE A 59 9.40 -9.95 -24.58
N GLN A 60 9.26 -11.02 -25.35
CA GLN A 60 10.35 -11.54 -26.17
C GLN A 60 10.74 -10.57 -27.29
N ASP A 61 9.76 -9.95 -27.96
CA ASP A 61 10.01 -8.94 -28.98
C ASP A 61 10.70 -7.71 -28.39
N LEU A 62 10.20 -7.19 -27.26
CA LEU A 62 10.80 -6.05 -26.56
C LEU A 62 12.24 -6.34 -26.12
N LYS A 63 12.54 -7.56 -25.66
CA LYS A 63 13.91 -7.97 -25.33
C LYS A 63 14.82 -7.94 -26.55
N GLN A 64 14.32 -8.38 -27.70
CA GLN A 64 15.09 -8.37 -28.94
C GLN A 64 15.33 -6.94 -29.43
N GLN A 65 14.33 -6.07 -29.36
CA GLN A 65 14.48 -4.64 -29.65
C GLN A 65 15.50 -3.97 -28.72
N ASN A 66 15.40 -4.23 -27.40
CA ASN A 66 16.35 -3.71 -26.42
C ASN A 66 17.78 -4.15 -26.72
N HIS A 67 17.98 -5.43 -27.08
CA HIS A 67 19.29 -5.93 -27.47
C HIS A 67 19.84 -5.19 -28.70
N SER A 68 19.02 -4.96 -29.72
CA SER A 68 19.43 -4.17 -30.91
C SER A 68 19.76 -2.70 -30.56
N LEU A 69 19.07 -2.12 -29.58
CA LEU A 69 19.35 -0.77 -29.09
C LEU A 69 20.65 -0.72 -28.28
N GLU A 70 20.92 -1.73 -27.46
CA GLU A 70 22.20 -1.88 -26.74
C GLU A 70 23.38 -1.95 -27.73
N ASP A 71 23.28 -2.79 -28.77
CA ASP A 71 24.29 -2.90 -29.83
C ASP A 71 24.51 -1.56 -30.54
N TYR A 72 23.43 -0.80 -30.79
CA TYR A 72 23.51 0.52 -31.42
C TYR A 72 24.19 1.56 -30.51
N ILE A 73 23.89 1.55 -29.21
CA ILE A 73 24.52 2.45 -28.23
C ILE A 73 25.99 2.12 -28.07
N GLU A 74 26.35 0.83 -28.01
CA GLU A 74 27.75 0.37 -27.96
C GLU A 74 28.50 0.82 -29.21
N GLY A 75 27.89 0.69 -30.39
CA GLY A 75 28.45 1.17 -31.67
C GLY A 75 28.65 2.69 -31.75
N LEU A 76 27.92 3.47 -30.95
CA LEU A 76 28.10 4.92 -30.83
C LEU A 76 29.18 5.32 -29.80
N GLY A 77 29.76 4.36 -29.07
CA GLY A 77 30.81 4.60 -28.07
C GLY A 77 30.36 5.44 -26.89
N GLN A 78 29.05 5.54 -26.65
CA GLN A 78 28.49 6.23 -25.50
C GLN A 78 28.34 5.26 -24.34
N ASP A 79 29.20 5.41 -23.33
CA ASP A 79 29.12 4.65 -22.08
C ASP A 79 27.94 5.19 -21.24
N LEU A 80 26.71 4.85 -21.67
CA LEU A 80 25.47 5.24 -20.99
C LEU A 80 25.25 4.30 -19.80
N ASP A 81 25.84 4.61 -18.66
CA ASP A 81 25.51 3.96 -17.40
C ASP A 81 24.11 4.42 -16.95
N PHE A 82 23.09 3.67 -17.35
CA PHE A 82 21.75 3.81 -16.80
C PHE A 82 21.78 3.37 -15.33
N LYS A 83 21.98 4.34 -14.43
CA LYS A 83 22.12 4.16 -12.96
C LYS A 83 20.97 3.42 -12.28
N ASN A 84 19.90 3.10 -13.01
CA ASN A 84 18.72 2.42 -12.48
C ASN A 84 18.48 1.10 -13.21
N LYS A 85 19.30 0.07 -12.92
CA LYS A 85 19.17 -1.27 -13.48
C LYS A 85 18.06 -2.10 -12.81
N GLY A 86 17.18 -1.46 -12.05
CA GLY A 86 16.20 -2.14 -11.20
C GLY A 86 16.85 -3.11 -10.21
N ARG A 87 16.04 -3.93 -9.55
CA ARG A 87 16.52 -5.11 -8.82
C ARG A 87 15.88 -6.34 -9.44
N THR A 88 16.67 -7.37 -9.67
CA THR A 88 16.21 -8.68 -10.10
C THR A 88 15.34 -9.34 -9.02
N LEU A 89 14.47 -10.27 -9.42
CA LEU A 89 13.58 -10.97 -8.50
C LEU A 89 14.35 -11.72 -7.40
N SER A 90 15.53 -12.25 -7.74
CA SER A 90 16.47 -12.88 -6.80
C SER A 90 16.98 -11.88 -5.77
N GLU A 91 17.38 -10.68 -6.18
CA GLU A 91 17.87 -9.63 -5.28
C GLU A 91 16.77 -9.13 -4.33
N VAL A 92 15.53 -9.05 -4.82
CA VAL A 92 14.37 -8.69 -3.99
C VAL A 92 14.05 -9.80 -2.98
N CYS A 93 14.04 -11.07 -3.41
CA CYS A 93 13.82 -12.23 -2.54
C CYS A 93 14.89 -12.32 -1.44
N GLU A 94 16.16 -12.13 -1.78
CA GLU A 94 17.23 -12.09 -0.79
C GLU A 94 17.09 -10.93 0.20
N CYS A 95 16.77 -9.73 -0.29
CA CYS A 95 16.51 -8.58 0.59
C CYS A 95 15.34 -8.85 1.55
N GLN A 96 14.30 -9.55 1.10
CA GLN A 96 13.14 -9.89 1.91
C GLN A 96 13.46 -10.98 2.95
N GLN A 97 14.34 -11.93 2.61
CA GLN A 97 14.85 -12.94 3.55
C GLN A 97 15.80 -12.31 4.60
N ARG A 98 16.66 -11.38 4.21
CA ARG A 98 17.54 -10.60 5.11
C ARG A 98 16.76 -9.77 6.14
N ARG A 99 15.50 -9.40 5.86
CA ARG A 99 14.64 -8.69 6.82
C ARG A 99 13.96 -9.60 7.84
N LYS A 100 13.79 -10.91 7.54
CA LYS A 100 13.17 -11.88 8.47
C LYS A 100 14.12 -12.33 9.58
N HIS A 101 15.42 -12.33 9.32
CA HIS A 101 16.44 -12.52 10.34
C HIS A 101 17.22 -11.22 10.47
N GLY A 102 16.78 -10.35 11.38
CA GLY A 102 17.46 -9.10 11.69
C GLY A 102 18.91 -9.36 12.03
N ALA A 103 19.80 -9.15 11.06
CA ALA A 103 21.22 -9.14 11.31
C ALA A 103 21.50 -7.97 12.25
N ASN A 104 22.15 -8.26 13.38
CA ASN A 104 22.69 -7.23 14.26
C ASN A 104 23.76 -6.47 13.49
N HIS A 105 23.38 -5.37 12.83
CA HIS A 105 24.32 -4.44 12.27
C HIS A 105 25.05 -3.79 13.44
N ASN A 106 26.35 -4.03 13.57
CA ASN A 106 27.21 -3.15 14.35
C ASN A 106 27.26 -1.81 13.60
N LEU A 107 26.30 -0.94 13.92
CA LEU A 107 26.38 0.47 13.62
C LEU A 107 27.57 1.01 14.40
N THR A 108 28.74 1.10 13.77
CA THR A 108 29.82 1.92 14.28
C THR A 108 29.34 3.36 14.22
N TYR A 109 28.70 3.81 15.30
CA TYR A 109 28.22 5.17 15.46
C TYR A 109 29.46 6.05 15.56
N SER A 110 29.94 6.60 14.44
CA SER A 110 30.63 7.89 14.56
C SER A 110 29.58 8.81 15.17
N GLU A 111 29.82 9.34 16.38
CA GLU A 111 28.96 10.33 17.04
C GLU A 111 28.87 11.60 16.18
N LYS A 112 28.17 11.52 15.06
CA LYS A 112 27.67 12.68 14.36
C LYS A 112 26.50 13.14 15.21
N VAL A 113 26.76 14.09 16.10
CA VAL A 113 25.75 14.82 16.86
C VAL A 113 24.64 15.21 15.87
N ARG A 114 23.46 14.59 16.02
CA ARG A 114 22.30 14.91 15.18
C ARG A 114 21.86 16.31 15.57
N LYS A 115 22.21 17.30 14.75
CA LYS A 115 21.74 18.68 14.94
C LYS A 115 20.22 18.70 14.84
N SER A 116 19.57 19.26 15.85
CA SER A 116 18.14 19.55 15.87
C SER A 116 17.85 20.72 14.94
N TYR A 117 16.64 20.79 14.39
CA TYR A 117 16.14 21.94 13.62
C TYR A 117 16.45 23.29 14.30
N LYS A 118 16.35 23.33 15.63
CA LYS A 118 16.62 24.53 16.45
C LYS A 118 18.10 24.93 16.50
N ASP A 119 19.01 24.02 16.16
CA ASP A 119 20.45 24.25 16.18
C ASP A 119 20.97 24.87 14.85
N PHE A 120 20.09 25.02 13.85
CA PHE A 120 20.43 25.63 12.56
C PHE A 120 20.28 27.15 12.60
N ALA A 121 20.99 27.84 11.69
CA ALA A 121 20.85 29.27 11.51
C ALA A 121 19.41 29.65 11.15
N GLU A 122 18.96 30.83 11.57
CA GLU A 122 17.60 31.31 11.33
C GLU A 122 17.23 31.32 9.84
N ALA A 123 18.19 31.62 8.95
CA ALA A 123 17.99 31.56 7.51
C ALA A 123 17.62 30.15 7.01
N ASP A 124 18.26 29.11 7.54
CA ASP A 124 17.98 27.72 7.15
C ASP A 124 16.69 27.21 7.81
N GLN A 125 16.39 27.66 9.03
CA GLN A 125 15.11 27.42 9.68
C GLN A 125 13.96 28.02 8.86
N GLN A 126 14.15 29.23 8.33
CA GLN A 126 13.17 29.93 7.52
C GLN A 126 12.96 29.25 6.15
N LYS A 127 14.03 28.75 5.51
CA LYS A 127 13.91 27.94 4.29
C LYS A 127 13.05 26.70 4.54
N ALA A 128 13.29 25.97 5.63
CA ALA A 128 12.48 24.80 5.98
C ALA A 128 11.00 25.16 6.22
N ARG A 129 10.70 26.31 6.83
CA ARG A 129 9.32 26.81 6.97
C ARG A 129 8.66 27.11 5.63
N TYR A 130 9.37 27.77 4.71
CA TYR A 130 8.84 28.04 3.37
C TYR A 130 8.59 26.76 2.57
N VAL A 131 9.50 25.79 2.65
CA VAL A 131 9.29 24.49 2.03
C VAL A 131 8.07 23.82 2.64
N LEU A 132 7.95 23.74 3.97
CA LEU A 132 6.79 23.14 4.63
C LEU A 132 5.48 23.82 4.22
N PHE A 133 5.46 25.15 4.11
CA PHE A 133 4.32 25.90 3.61
C PHE A 133 3.94 25.52 2.17
N ILE A 134 4.92 25.34 1.28
CA ILE A 134 4.68 24.88 -0.09
C ILE A 134 4.12 23.45 -0.09
N LEU A 135 4.70 22.55 0.72
CA LEU A 135 4.23 21.18 0.82
C LEU A 135 2.76 21.11 1.27
N ASP A 136 2.40 21.91 2.28
CA ASP A 136 1.02 21.99 2.77
C ASP A 136 0.07 22.60 1.73
N LYS A 137 0.49 23.69 1.07
CA LYS A 137 -0.29 24.37 0.03
C LYS A 137 -0.61 23.48 -1.18
N PHE A 138 0.27 22.55 -1.51
CA PHE A 138 0.12 21.63 -2.64
C PHE A 138 -0.19 20.19 -2.21
N CYS A 139 -0.48 19.95 -0.93
CA CYS A 139 -0.78 18.62 -0.37
C CYS A 139 0.30 17.56 -0.69
N ILE A 140 1.58 17.96 -0.71
CA ILE A 140 2.70 17.06 -0.99
C ILE A 140 3.05 16.28 0.28
N GLY A 141 2.98 14.96 0.20
CA GLY A 141 3.31 14.08 1.32
C GLY A 141 4.80 14.03 1.64
N ASP A 142 5.12 13.75 2.91
CA ASP A 142 6.50 13.63 3.42
C ASP A 142 7.37 12.67 2.58
N GLN A 143 6.78 11.57 2.09
CA GLN A 143 7.47 10.57 1.28
C GLN A 143 7.87 11.12 -0.10
N ALA A 144 6.95 11.84 -0.76
CA ALA A 144 7.22 12.46 -2.05
C ALA A 144 8.31 13.54 -1.93
N TYR A 145 8.27 14.33 -0.85
CA TYR A 145 9.33 15.31 -0.58
C TYR A 145 10.68 14.64 -0.28
N HIS A 146 10.69 13.52 0.46
CA HIS A 146 11.91 12.77 0.73
C HIS A 146 12.60 12.35 -0.57
N GLU A 147 11.86 11.76 -1.49
CA GLU A 147 12.37 11.35 -2.81
C GLU A 147 12.90 12.56 -3.60
N LEU A 148 12.15 13.67 -3.62
CA LEU A 148 12.57 14.91 -4.27
C LEU A 148 13.89 15.46 -3.69
N SER A 149 14.03 15.46 -2.36
CA SER A 149 15.24 15.95 -1.67
C SER A 149 16.47 15.08 -1.89
N MET A 150 16.30 13.84 -2.37
CA MET A 150 17.38 12.89 -2.63
C MET A 150 17.84 12.88 -4.09
N LEU A 151 17.18 13.65 -4.97
CA LEU A 151 17.59 13.74 -6.37
C LEU A 151 18.92 14.50 -6.53
N PRO A 152 19.79 14.07 -7.45
CA PRO A 152 21.03 14.79 -7.73
C PRO A 152 20.72 16.20 -8.26
N GLY A 153 21.40 17.22 -7.70
CA GLY A 153 21.15 18.63 -8.02
C GLY A 153 20.23 19.35 -7.04
N ASN A 154 19.61 18.64 -6.08
CA ASN A 154 18.75 19.22 -5.04
C ASN A 154 19.44 19.33 -3.67
N GLU A 155 20.76 19.41 -3.62
CA GLU A 155 21.55 19.47 -2.37
C GLU A 155 21.25 20.73 -1.53
N GLU A 156 20.72 21.78 -2.17
CA GLU A 156 20.32 23.02 -1.50
C GLU A 156 18.96 22.91 -0.78
N LEU A 157 18.18 21.86 -1.07
CA LEU A 157 16.91 21.65 -0.39
C LEU A 157 17.14 21.14 1.04
N PRO A 158 16.36 21.64 2.01
CA PRO A 158 16.38 21.09 3.36
C PRO A 158 16.13 19.58 3.34
N GLY A 159 16.93 18.82 4.08
CA GLY A 159 16.69 17.39 4.22
C GLY A 159 15.29 17.13 4.79
N SER A 160 14.62 16.08 4.30
CA SER A 160 13.29 15.67 4.81
C SER A 160 13.18 15.54 6.34
N TYR A 161 14.28 15.20 7.02
CA TYR A 161 14.31 15.17 8.49
C TYR A 161 14.13 16.55 9.14
N LEU A 162 14.63 17.63 8.51
CA LEU A 162 14.46 19.01 8.98
C LEU A 162 13.02 19.48 8.82
N ILE A 163 12.39 19.13 7.69
CA ILE A 163 10.98 19.47 7.45
C ILE A 163 10.08 18.80 8.48
N LYS A 164 10.34 17.52 8.80
CA LYS A 164 9.61 16.81 9.87
C LYS A 164 9.77 17.47 11.23
N GLN A 165 11.01 17.80 11.61
CA GLN A 165 11.27 18.50 12.88
C GLN A 165 10.60 19.88 12.93
N CYS A 166 10.65 20.64 11.84
CA CYS A 166 9.95 21.93 11.72
C CYS A 166 8.44 21.76 11.89
N LYS A 167 7.85 20.74 11.28
CA LYS A 167 6.42 20.42 11.39
C LYS A 167 6.05 20.04 12.82
N ASP A 168 6.84 19.19 13.48
CA ASP A 168 6.62 18.80 14.87
C ASP A 168 6.72 19.99 15.83
N ASP A 169 7.66 20.92 15.58
CA ASP A 169 7.81 22.12 16.38
C ASP A 169 6.65 23.11 16.18
N ILE A 170 6.12 23.24 14.96
CA ILE A 170 4.93 24.05 14.70
C ILE A 170 3.68 23.42 15.33
N ASN A 171 3.53 22.09 15.25
CA ASN A 171 2.41 21.39 15.85
C ASN A 171 2.36 21.55 17.37
N LYS A 172 3.51 21.72 18.05
CA LYS A 172 3.54 22.02 19.49
C LYS A 172 2.98 23.40 19.85
N LEU A 173 2.84 24.31 18.88
CA LEU A 173 2.23 25.62 19.11
C LEU A 173 0.70 25.55 19.16
N CYS A 174 0.11 24.50 18.58
CA CYS A 174 -1.34 24.33 18.50
C CYS A 174 -1.76 23.04 19.19
N ASP A 175 -2.31 23.14 20.41
CA ASP A 175 -2.87 22.01 21.16
C ASP A 175 -4.22 21.57 20.59
N ILE A 176 -4.20 21.04 19.37
CA ILE A 176 -5.38 20.47 18.71
C ILE A 176 -5.47 19.00 19.10
N THR A 177 -6.55 18.64 19.80
CA THR A 177 -6.86 17.27 20.18
C THR A 177 -8.11 16.79 19.46
N ARG A 178 -8.31 15.47 19.37
CA ARG A 178 -9.60 14.96 18.90
C ARG A 178 -10.70 15.35 19.89
N THR A 179 -11.87 15.69 19.37
CA THR A 179 -13.07 15.85 20.19
C THR A 179 -13.34 14.55 20.97
N PRO A 180 -13.75 14.64 22.24
CA PRO A 180 -14.22 13.48 22.99
C PRO A 180 -15.39 12.84 22.24
N GLU A 181 -15.41 11.50 22.18
CA GLU A 181 -16.43 10.76 21.45
C GLU A 181 -17.86 11.08 21.93
N PRO A 182 -18.88 11.01 21.03
CA PRO A 182 -18.91 10.37 19.71
C PRO A 182 -18.84 11.36 18.52
N VAL A 183 -18.39 12.59 18.75
CA VAL A 183 -18.43 13.64 17.73
C VAL A 183 -17.15 13.61 16.90
N GLU A 184 -17.26 13.46 15.58
CA GLU A 184 -16.12 13.65 14.67
C GLU A 184 -15.68 15.11 14.69
N GLY A 185 -14.38 15.34 14.87
CA GLY A 185 -13.82 16.69 14.87
C GLY A 185 -12.50 16.81 15.60
N ALA A 186 -12.11 18.06 15.79
CA ALA A 186 -10.95 18.44 16.56
C ALA A 186 -11.34 19.60 17.49
N GLN A 187 -10.77 19.63 18.69
CA GLN A 187 -10.99 20.68 19.67
C GLN A 187 -9.65 21.30 20.09
N LEU A 188 -9.72 22.58 20.42
CA LEU A 188 -8.67 23.29 21.15
C LEU A 188 -8.97 23.20 22.64
N ASP A 189 -7.93 23.24 23.46
CA ASP A 189 -8.09 23.30 24.91
C ASP A 189 -8.66 24.67 25.32
N PHE A 190 -9.95 24.69 25.61
CA PHE A 190 -10.69 25.90 25.96
C PHE A 190 -10.05 26.66 27.13
N LEU A 191 -9.52 25.96 28.14
CA LEU A 191 -8.93 26.62 29.31
C LEU A 191 -7.65 27.36 28.92
N LYS A 192 -6.79 26.73 28.11
CA LYS A 192 -5.57 27.35 27.61
C LYS A 192 -5.86 28.52 26.67
N GLU A 193 -6.87 28.41 25.81
CA GLU A 193 -7.27 29.53 24.96
C GLU A 193 -7.78 30.72 25.79
N LEU A 194 -8.62 30.44 26.80
CA LEU A 194 -9.15 31.47 27.68
C LEU A 194 -8.04 32.19 28.47
N GLU A 195 -7.08 31.43 29.02
CA GLU A 195 -5.91 31.99 29.70
C GLU A 195 -5.07 32.88 28.76
N SER A 196 -4.82 32.42 27.53
CA SER A 196 -4.08 33.17 26.52
C SER A 196 -4.77 34.49 26.17
N VAL A 197 -6.10 34.50 26.02
CA VAL A 197 -6.86 35.71 25.70
C VAL A 197 -6.85 36.70 26.87
N ILE A 198 -6.97 36.21 28.11
CA ILE A 198 -6.95 37.06 29.32
C ILE A 198 -5.56 37.66 29.55
N GLN A 199 -4.48 36.92 29.28
CA GLN A 199 -3.10 37.41 29.46
C GLN A 199 -2.65 38.41 28.39
N ASN A 200 -3.30 38.41 27.22
CA ASN A 200 -3.00 39.31 26.10
C ASN A 200 -3.89 40.58 26.08
N GLN A 201 -4.69 40.83 27.13
CA GLN A 201 -5.46 42.06 27.36
C GLN A 201 -4.75 42.98 28.38
#